data_AF-A0A538PHC6-F1
#
_entry.id   AF-A0A538PHC6-F1
#
_cell.length_a   1.000
_cell.length_b   1.000
_cell.length_c   1.000
_cell.angle_alpha   90.00
_cell.angle_beta   90.00
_cell.angle_gamma   90.00
#
_symmetry.space_group_name_H-M   'P 1'
#
loop_
_entity.id
_entity.type
_entity.pdbx_description
1 polymer ?
#
loop_
_entity_poly.entity_id
_entity_poly.type
_entity_poly.pdbx_seq_one_letter_code
_entity_poly.pdbx_strand_id
1 'polypeptide(L)' 'MMHVRHQQEEFSRAFIYAISAAAGLKFNHAATPDDDSVDVTISTRGLRGTTRSPRLDIQTKCQMSEATGDPISYR' A
#
# COMPACT_ATOMS: atom_id res chain seq x y z
N MET A 1 21.93 4.97 11.38
CA MET A 1 20.79 5.85 11.70
C MET A 1 19.89 5.92 10.48
N MET A 2 18.61 5.57 10.60
CA MET A 2 17.67 5.54 9.47
C MET A 2 17.29 6.97 9.06
N HIS A 3 17.19 7.23 7.76
CA HIS A 3 16.81 8.55 7.24
C HIS A 3 15.32 8.82 7.45
N VAL A 4 14.95 10.06 7.79
CA VAL A 4 13.57 10.44 8.15
C VAL A 4 12.54 10.11 7.05
N ARG A 5 12.91 10.25 5.77
CA ARG A 5 12.01 9.91 4.66
C ARG A 5 11.72 8.41 4.56
N HIS A 6 12.73 7.58 4.86
CA HIS A 6 12.56 6.14 4.87
C HIS A 6 11.67 5.72 6.05
N GLN A 7 11.79 6.40 7.21
CA GLN A 7 10.89 6.16 8.33
C GLN A 7 9.43 6.49 7.96
N GLN A 8 9.18 7.59 7.25
CA GLN A 8 7.83 7.96 6.80
C GLN A 8 7.22 6.92 5.86
N GLU A 9 8.01 6.40 4.93
CA GLU A 9 7.60 5.34 4.02
C GLU A 9 7.18 4.08 4.79
N GLU A 10 8.01 3.65 5.76
CA GLU A 10 7.70 2.49 6.60
C GLU A 10 6.47 2.71 7.49
N PHE A 11 6.28 3.92 8.03
CA PHE A 11 5.05 4.27 8.76
C PHE A 11 3.81 4.23 7.86
N SER A 12 3.91 4.72 6.63
CA SER A 12 2.82 4.67 5.64
C SER A 12 2.42 3.22 5.33
N ARG A 13 3.40 2.34 5.10
CA ARG A 13 3.15 0.90 4.88
C ARG A 13 2.54 0.22 6.09
N ALA A 14 3.04 0.50 7.30
CA ALA A 14 2.52 -0.05 8.55
C ALA A 14 1.06 0.37 8.81
N PHE A 15 0.70 1.62 8.47
CA PHE A 15 -0.67 2.10 8.57
C PHE A 15 -1.61 1.33 7.64
N ILE A 16 -1.21 1.12 6.38
CA ILE A 16 -2.01 0.34 5.41
C ILE A 16 -2.16 -1.11 5.87
N TYR A 17 -1.08 -1.72 6.39
CA TYR A 17 -1.13 -3.05 6.98
C TYR A 17 -2.16 -3.14 8.10
N ALA A 18 -2.15 -2.21 9.05
CA ALA A 18 -3.07 -2.21 10.19
C ALA A 18 -4.54 -2.13 9.74
N ILE A 19 -4.87 -1.25 8.78
CA ILE A 19 -6.23 -1.15 8.22
C ILE A 19 -6.62 -2.43 7.48
N SER A 20 -5.71 -2.97 6.66
CA SER A 20 -5.96 -4.20 5.90
C SER A 20 -6.26 -5.37 6.83
N ALA A 21 -5.47 -5.53 7.90
CA ALA A 21 -5.65 -6.56 8.91
C ALA A 21 -6.97 -6.40 9.66
N ALA A 22 -7.32 -5.17 10.07
CA ALA A 22 -8.59 -4.88 10.73
C ALA A 22 -9.80 -5.20 9.82
N ALA A 23 -9.65 -5.05 8.51
CA ALA A 23 -10.67 -5.39 7.51
C ALA A 23 -10.68 -6.87 7.09
N GLY A 24 -9.79 -7.71 7.63
CA GLY A 24 -9.67 -9.12 7.26
C GLY A 24 -9.13 -9.35 5.84
N LEU A 25 -8.38 -8.39 5.29
CA LEU A 25 -7.75 -8.46 3.98
C LEU A 25 -6.32 -8.98 4.11
N LYS A 26 -5.83 -9.64 3.06
CA LYS A 26 -4.42 -10.05 2.98
C LYS A 26 -3.58 -8.88 2.50
N PHE A 27 -2.50 -8.63 3.21
CA PHE A 27 -1.50 -7.62 2.88
C PHE A 27 -0.20 -8.30 2.48
N ASN A 28 0.39 -7.89 1.35
CA ASN A 28 1.70 -8.34 0.91
C ASN A 28 2.55 -7.11 0.57
N HIS A 29 3.83 -7.13 0.95
CA HIS A 29 4.80 -6.14 0.50
C HIS A 29 5.17 -6.36 -0.97
N ALA A 30 5.70 -5.31 -1.60
CA ALA A 30 6.40 -5.37 -2.87
C ALA A 30 7.35 -6.56 -2.95
N ALA A 31 7.49 -7.13 -4.16
CA ALA A 31 8.62 -8.02 -4.43
C ALA A 31 9.93 -7.21 -4.31
N THR A 32 11.02 -7.89 -3.95
CA THR A 32 12.37 -7.31 -4.00
C THR A 32 13.15 -8.07 -5.08
N PRO A 33 13.58 -7.42 -6.17
CA PRO A 33 13.53 -5.98 -6.48
C PRO A 33 12.12 -5.46 -6.81
N ASP A 34 11.86 -4.16 -6.58
CA ASP A 34 10.60 -3.50 -6.96
C ASP A 34 10.69 -3.02 -8.41
N ASP A 35 10.42 -3.93 -9.35
CA ASP A 35 10.44 -3.64 -10.77
C ASP A 35 9.13 -3.00 -11.28
N ASP A 36 8.04 -3.13 -10.52
CA ASP A 36 6.69 -2.75 -10.92
C ASP A 36 6.20 -1.45 -10.27
N SER A 37 7.04 -0.79 -9.45
CA SER A 37 6.68 0.41 -8.68
C SER A 37 5.48 0.19 -7.75
N VAL A 38 5.32 -1.02 -7.22
CA VAL A 38 4.22 -1.42 -6.35
C VAL A 38 4.75 -1.57 -4.94
N ASP A 39 4.34 -0.68 -4.02
CA ASP A 39 4.77 -0.77 -2.62
C ASP A 39 4.08 -1.91 -1.86
N VAL A 40 2.77 -2.08 -2.08
CA VAL A 40 1.94 -3.05 -1.36
C VAL A 40 0.84 -3.62 -2.25
N THR A 41 0.52 -4.88 -2.03
CA THR A 41 -0.64 -5.55 -2.64
C THR A 41 -1.62 -5.94 -1.55
N ILE A 42 -2.87 -5.50 -1.69
CA ILE A 42 -4.00 -5.96 -0.89
C ILE A 42 -4.81 -6.96 -1.70
N SER A 43 -5.18 -8.08 -1.09
CA SER A 43 -6.05 -9.06 -1.75
C SER A 43 -7.03 -9.68 -0.77
N THR A 44 -8.12 -10.24 -1.30
CA THR A 44 -8.99 -11.10 -0.52
C THR A 44 -9.48 -12.26 -1.36
N ARG A 45 -9.88 -13.35 -0.68
CA ARG A 45 -10.53 -14.47 -1.36
C ARG A 45 -11.99 -14.09 -1.56
N GLY A 46 -12.56 -14.39 -2.72
CA GLY A 46 -13.97 -14.16 -2.99
C GLY A 46 -14.86 -14.76 -1.89
N LEU A 47 -15.78 -13.95 -1.37
CA LEU A 47 -16.74 -14.38 -0.36
C LEU A 47 -17.84 -15.22 -1.01
N ARG A 48 -18.39 -16.19 -0.27
CA ARG A 48 -19.60 -16.95 -0.63
C ARG A 48 -19.57 -17.65 -2.00
N GLY A 49 -18.45 -18.26 -2.36
CA GLY A 49 -18.35 -19.07 -3.58
C GLY A 49 -18.14 -18.26 -4.87
N THR A 50 -17.86 -16.96 -4.78
CA THR A 50 -17.39 -16.18 -5.93
C THR A 50 -15.95 -16.57 -6.28
N THR A 51 -15.71 -16.92 -7.55
CA THR A 51 -14.39 -17.37 -8.05
C THR A 51 -13.33 -16.25 -8.03
N ARG A 52 -13.76 -14.99 -8.00
CA ARG A 52 -12.84 -13.86 -8.13
C ARG A 52 -12.17 -13.56 -6.80
N SER A 53 -10.84 -13.59 -6.79
CA SER A 53 -10.00 -13.13 -5.69
C SER A 53 -9.51 -11.73 -6.04
N PRO A 54 -10.26 -10.66 -5.66
CA PRO A 54 -9.87 -9.31 -6.02
C PRO A 54 -8.51 -8.95 -5.42
N ARG A 55 -7.72 -8.24 -6.22
CA ARG A 55 -6.37 -7.79 -5.91
C ARG A 55 -6.26 -6.31 -6.25
N LEU A 56 -5.60 -5.56 -5.39
CA LEU A 56 -5.30 -4.15 -5.55
C LEU A 56 -3.81 -3.94 -5.30
N ASP A 57 -3.09 -3.53 -6.33
CA ASP A 57 -1.69 -3.13 -6.25
C ASP A 57 -1.63 -1.61 -6.03
N ILE A 58 -0.84 -1.17 -5.06
CA ILE A 58 -0.85 0.21 -4.55
C ILE A 58 0.58 0.73 -4.53
N GLN A 59 0.78 1.87 -5.18
CA GLN A 59 1.93 2.74 -4.92
C GLN A 59 1.54 3.81 -3.91
N THR A 60 2.37 3.98 -2.90
CA THR A 60 2.15 4.87 -1.78
C THR A 60 3.01 6.12 -1.90
N LYS A 61 2.42 7.26 -1.55
CA LYS A 61 3.14 8.52 -1.37
C LYS A 61 2.72 9.08 -0.03
N CYS A 62 3.69 9.56 0.76
CA CYS A 62 3.43 10.17 2.05
C CYS A 62 4.15 11.53 2.14
N GLN A 63 3.57 12.44 2.90
CA GLN A 63 4.10 13.79 3.13
C GLN A 63 3.77 14.20 4.57
N MET A 64 4.63 15.00 5.19
CA MET A 64 4.44 15.46 6.58
C MET A 64 3.50 16.67 6.71
N SER A 65 3.29 17.43 5.64
CA SER A 65 2.44 18.63 5.60
C SER A 65 1.16 18.38 4.80
N GLU A 66 0.20 19.29 4.89
CA GLU A 66 -0.98 19.27 4.02
C GLU A 66 -0.58 19.21 2.53
N ALA A 67 -1.37 18.45 1.76
CA ALA A 67 -1.24 18.37 0.32
C ALA A 67 -1.48 19.75 -0.30
N THR A 68 -0.42 20.50 -0.59
CA THR A 68 -0.52 21.87 -1.13
C THR A 68 -0.37 21.90 -2.67
N GLY A 69 -0.61 20.78 -3.36
CA GLY A 69 -0.40 20.66 -4.80
C GLY A 69 -1.37 19.69 -5.46
N ASP A 70 -1.41 19.73 -6.80
CA ASP A 70 -2.30 18.90 -7.62
C ASP A 70 -2.22 17.43 -7.19
N PRO A 71 -3.38 16.75 -7.06
CA PRO A 71 -3.44 15.40 -6.53
C PRO A 71 -2.76 14.47 -7.51
N ILE A 72 -1.63 13.90 -7.09
CA ILE A 72 -1.04 12.64 -7.59
C ILE A 72 -1.22 12.46 -9.11
N SER A 73 -0.27 12.97 -9.91
CA SER A 73 -0.25 12.77 -11.36
C SER A 73 -0.11 11.28 -11.71
N TYR A 74 -1.17 10.68 -12.27
CA TYR A 74 -1.17 9.34 -12.86
C TYR A 74 -0.80 9.38 -14.36
N ARG A 75 0.32 10.02 -14.71
CA ARG A 75 0.87 9.98 -16.08
C ARG A 75 2.10 9.11 -16.14
#